data_AF-A0A0P8WKD8-F1
#
_entry.id   AF-A0A0P8WKD8-F1
#
_cell.length_a   1.000
_cell.length_b   1.000
_cell.length_c   1.000
_cell.angle_alpha   90.00
_cell.angle_beta   90.00
_cell.angle_gamma   90.00
#
_symmetry.space_group_name_H-M   'P 1'
#
loop_
_entity.id
_entity.type
_entity.pdbx_description
1 polymer ?
#
loop_
_entity_poly.entity_id
_entity_poly.type
_entity_poly.pdbx_seq_one_letter_code
_entity_poly.pdbx_strand_id
1 'polypeptide(L)' 'MITIAEKVDILKRQLNSLISNGNLDNPLVLEISQELDKTIVEFYTLQSSTEDTLYCRKQVV' A
#
# COMPACT_ATOMS: atom_id res chain seq x y z
N MET A 1 13.65 2.22 9.58
CA MET A 1 12.20 1.89 9.51
C MET A 1 11.70 2.49 8.22
N ILE A 2 11.23 1.67 7.28
CA ILE A 2 10.58 2.16 6.06
C ILE A 2 9.10 2.29 6.40
N THR A 3 8.49 3.44 6.12
CA THR A 3 7.05 3.63 6.34
C THR A 3 6.23 2.82 5.33
N ILE A 4 4.98 2.53 5.65
CA ILE A 4 4.08 1.81 4.73
C ILE A 4 3.89 2.61 3.43
N ALA A 5 3.83 3.95 3.52
CA ALA A 5 3.77 4.83 2.36
C ALA A 5 5.02 4.70 1.46
N GLU A 6 6.22 4.65 2.05
CA GLU A 6 7.45 4.40 1.29
C GLU A 6 7.47 2.99 0.67
N LYS A 7 6.95 1.98 1.37
CA LYS A 7 6.84 0.62 0.84
C LYS A 7 5.94 0.58 -0.40
N VAL A 8 4.81 1.29 -0.38
CA VAL A 8 3.90 1.43 -1.55
C VAL A 8 4.62 2.09 -2.72
N ASP A 9 5.37 3.17 -2.49
CA ASP A 9 6.09 3.87 -3.57
C ASP A 9 7.16 2.99 -4.22
N ILE A 10 7.91 2.22 -3.42
CA ILE A 10 8.93 1.29 -3.90
C ILE A 10 8.31 0.21 -4.79
N LEU A 11 7.25 -0.46 -4.32
CA LEU A 11 6.57 -1.53 -5.06
C LEU A 11 5.98 -1.00 -6.37
N LYS A 12 5.41 0.21 -6.35
CA LYS A 12 4.88 0.88 -7.54
C LYS A 12 5.98 1.15 -8.57
N ARG A 13 7.16 1.61 -8.15
CA ARG A 13 8.30 1.84 -9.07
C ARG A 13 8.81 0.54 -9.68
N GLN A 14 8.91 -0.53 -8.89
CA GLN A 14 9.35 -1.84 -9.38
C GLN A 14 8.37 -2.40 -10.41
N LEU A 15 7.06 -2.32 -10.11
CA LEU A 15 6.01 -2.76 -11.04
C LEU A 15 6.04 -1.96 -12.34
N ASN A 16 6.13 -0.63 -12.25
CA ASN A 16 6.21 0.23 -13.43
C ASN A 16 7.45 -0.08 -14.28
N SER A 17 8.59 -0.36 -13.66
CA SER A 17 9.80 -0.77 -14.38
C SER A 17 9.61 -2.07 -15.15
N LEU A 18 9.00 -3.09 -14.53
CA LEU A 18 8.71 -4.36 -15.19
C LEU A 18 7.72 -4.22 -16.35
N ILE A 19 6.66 -3.43 -16.17
CA ILE A 19 5.69 -3.11 -17.21
C ILE A 19 6.35 -2.34 -18.37
N SER A 20 7.17 -1.34 -18.05
CA SER A 20 7.86 -0.51 -19.05
C SER A 20 8.87 -1.32 -19.87
N ASN A 21 9.45 -2.35 -19.26
CA ASN A 21 10.37 -3.28 -19.93
C ASN A 21 9.63 -4.34 -20.78
N GLY A 22 8.29 -4.31 -20.85
CA GLY A 22 7.49 -5.27 -21.61
C GLY A 22 7.37 -6.66 -20.98
N ASN A 23 7.79 -6.82 -19.72
CA ASN A 23 7.87 -8.10 -19.03
C ASN A 23 6.57 -8.44 -18.28
N LEU A 24 5.41 -8.29 -18.93
CA LEU A 24 4.10 -8.48 -18.30
C LEU A 24 3.82 -9.93 -17.88
N ASP A 25 4.33 -10.90 -18.64
CA ASP A 25 4.18 -12.33 -18.36
C ASP A 25 5.15 -12.83 -17.26
N ASN A 26 5.99 -11.95 -16.72
CA ASN A 26 6.92 -12.33 -15.66
C ASN A 26 6.13 -12.59 -14.37
N PRO A 27 6.26 -13.77 -13.74
CA PRO A 27 5.59 -14.07 -12.47
C PRO A 27 5.90 -13.05 -11.36
N LEU A 28 7.04 -12.36 -11.44
CA LEU A 28 7.40 -11.27 -10.53
C LEU A 28 6.42 -10.09 -10.60
N VAL A 29 5.82 -9.82 -11.76
CA VAL A 29 4.79 -8.77 -11.90
C VAL A 29 3.59 -9.12 -11.04
N LEU A 30 3.15 -10.39 -11.08
CA LEU A 30 2.03 -10.87 -10.28
C LEU A 30 2.35 -10.78 -8.77
N GLU A 31 3.52 -11.23 -8.36
CA GLU A 31 3.95 -11.18 -6.96
C GLU A 31 4.02 -9.74 -6.44
N ILE A 32 4.62 -8.82 -7.20
CA ILE A 32 4.72 -7.40 -6.83
C ILE A 32 3.34 -6.75 -6.80
N SER A 33 2.45 -7.09 -7.74
CA SER A 33 1.07 -6.59 -7.73
C SER A 33 0.29 -7.07 -6.50
N GLN A 34 0.43 -8.34 -6.11
CA GLN A 34 -0.23 -8.87 -4.91
C GLN A 34 0.32 -8.24 -3.62
N GLU A 35 1.64 -8.07 -3.52
CA GLU A 35 2.28 -7.40 -2.39
C GLU A 35 1.85 -5.93 -2.30
N LEU A 36 1.74 -5.24 -3.45
CA LEU A 36 1.27 -3.86 -3.53
C LEU A 36 -0.18 -3.73 -3.06
N ASP A 37 -1.07 -4.62 -3.54
CA ASP A 37 -2.48 -4.63 -3.15
C ASP A 37 -2.64 -4.82 -1.64
N LYS A 38 -1.95 -5.82 -1.06
CA LYS A 38 -1.94 -6.06 0.38
C LYS A 38 -1.43 -4.84 1.17
N THR A 39 -0.36 -4.21 0.71
CA THR A 39 0.24 -3.05 1.39
C THR A 39 -0.68 -1.83 1.32
N ILE A 40 -1.41 -1.65 0.21
CA ILE A 40 -2.42 -0.59 0.07
C ILE A 40 -3.60 -0.83 1.02
N VAL A 41 -4.11 -2.05 1.10
CA VAL A 41 -5.19 -2.41 2.05
C VAL A 41 -4.74 -2.16 3.49
N GLU A 42 -3.53 -2.55 3.84
CA GLU A 42 -2.95 -2.30 5.18
C GLU A 42 -2.84 -0.79 5.46
N PHE A 43 -2.38 0.00 4.49
CA PHE A 43 -2.29 1.45 4.61
C PHE A 43 -3.66 2.11 4.88
N TYR A 44 -4.70 1.73 4.12
CA TYR A 44 -6.04 2.25 4.33
C TYR A 44 -6.68 1.76 5.63
N THR A 45 -6.44 0.51 6.02
CA THR A 45 -6.93 -0.04 7.29
C THR A 45 -6.34 0.71 8.48
N LEU A 46 -5.03 1.00 8.44
CA LEU A 46 -4.37 1.81 9.46
C LEU A 46 -4.91 3.23 9.50
N GLN A 47 -5.17 3.86 8.34
CA GLN A 47 -5.79 5.18 8.29
C GLN A 47 -7.21 5.19 8.89
N SER A 48 -8.05 4.21 8.54
CA SER A 48 -9.41 4.10 9.10
C SER A 48 -9.41 3.90 10.62
N SER A 49 -8.46 3.10 11.14
CA SER A 49 -8.30 2.90 12.59
C SER A 49 -7.92 4.19 13.33
N THR A 50 -7.22 5.11 12.67
CA THR A 50 -6.95 6.46 13.21
C THR A 50 -8.16 7.38 13.18
N GLU A 51 -9.12 7.19 12.28
CA GLU A 51 -10.35 8.00 12.23
C GLU A 51 -11.36 7.57 13.30
N ASP A 52 -11.48 6.27 13.59
CA ASP A 52 -12.34 5.75 14.66
C ASP A 52 -11.89 6.20 16.07
N THR A 53 -10.58 6.37 16.27
CA THR A 53 -10.05 6.91 17.54
C THR A 53 -10.24 8.42 17.70
N LEU A 54 -10.47 9.16 16.60
CA LEU A 54 -10.72 10.60 16.63
C LEU A 54 -12.20 10.93 16.91
N TYR A 55 -13.13 10.08 16.47
CA TYR A 55 -14.56 10.24 16.75
C TYR A 55 -14.91 9.99 18.22
N CYS A 56 -14.27 9.02 18.88
CA CYS A 56 -14.48 8.74 20.30
C CYS A 56 -14.02 9.87 21.24
N ARG A 57 -13.17 10.81 20.78
CA ARG A 57 -12.66 11.91 21.60
C ARG A 57 -13.50 13.19 21.56
N LYS A 58 -14.45 13.30 20.62
CA LYS A 58 -15.36 14.47 20.48
C LYS A 58 -16.72 14.31 21.17
N GLN A 59 -17.03 13.15 21.76
CA GLN A 59 -18.29 12.89 22.47
C GLN A 59 -18.17 13.00 24.00
N VAL A 60 -17.08 13.57 24.52
CA VAL A 60 -16.89 13.86 25.94
C VAL A 60 -16.55 15.34 26.11
N VAL A 61 -17.49 16.21 25.78
CA VAL A 61 -17.57 17.61 26.26
C VAL A 61 -19.01 17.87 26.68
#